data_AF-A0A4U0WNQ9-F1
#
_entry.id   AF-A0A4U0WNQ9-F1
#
_cell.length_a   1.000
_cell.length_b   1.000
_cell.length_c   1.000
_cell.angle_alpha   90.00
_cell.angle_beta   90.00
_cell.angle_gamma   90.00
#
_symmetry.space_group_name_H-M   'P 1'
#
loop_
_entity.id
_entity.type
_entity.pdbx_description
1 polymer ?
#
loop_
_entity_poly.entity_id
_entity_poly.type
_entity_poly.pdbx_seq_one_letter_code
_entity_poly.pdbx_strand_id
1 'polypeptide(L)'
;MIRDRNEAKIVQDIARLIVPSAEGLAVRAKHLGILIESVNESWSNCISVTQPRPQPDYAVGFKKTAFTAEQLKILAPYVGGNKHDSHFVATSDMYFPFLTCEVKRGNKTLDVAERQNAHSMTVAVRGVVELFKRVKREQELDREILAFSVAHDHESVKIFGHYAVIGEEPAFYRKLVCQRYFTEPSGRDKWTAYKFTRNVYDNWMPSHLNKVRSAVDQLPKYDVSQTSDEANRIGELKPIAEPAPLIEERGDGQNSSTLLGVKAVDQLVPPPPGDSRPLDEPEDQQHLLARNADSASEHDSRHDLGDARPSTPDTSPSEGSPARRSSKRRSSTLKKEENKRPRPPLNGVFDRQVEQGNGSLAPPS
;
A
#
# COMPACT_ATOMS: atom_id res chain seq x y z
N MET A 1 -11.32 -15.07 25.15
CA MET A 1 -11.91 -16.19 24.37
C MET A 1 -11.25 -16.40 22.99
N ILE A 2 -10.39 -15.50 22.48
CA ILE A 2 -9.73 -15.65 21.16
C ILE A 2 -8.33 -16.30 21.24
N ARG A 3 -7.59 -16.11 22.34
CA ARG A 3 -6.20 -16.58 22.56
C ARG A 3 -5.89 -17.99 22.05
N ASP A 4 -6.76 -18.95 22.35
CA ASP A 4 -6.52 -20.38 22.04
C ASP A 4 -7.10 -20.82 20.68
N ARG A 5 -7.76 -19.92 19.94
CA ARG A 5 -8.40 -20.23 18.65
C ARG A 5 -7.38 -20.33 17.51
N ASN A 6 -7.85 -20.74 16.33
CA ASN A 6 -7.02 -20.87 15.13
C ASN A 6 -6.85 -19.52 14.40
N GLU A 7 -5.92 -19.49 13.43
CA GLU A 7 -5.57 -18.34 12.60
C GLU A 7 -6.82 -17.74 11.93
N ALA A 8 -7.66 -18.60 11.32
CA ALA A 8 -8.92 -18.21 10.69
C ALA A 8 -9.89 -17.47 11.63
N LYS A 9 -9.95 -17.82 12.93
CA LYS A 9 -10.81 -17.12 13.89
C LYS A 9 -10.25 -15.76 14.30
N ILE A 10 -8.93 -15.62 14.36
CA ILE A 10 -8.26 -14.32 14.57
C ILE A 10 -8.48 -13.42 13.34
N VAL A 11 -8.37 -13.97 12.12
CA VAL A 11 -8.69 -13.25 10.88
C VAL A 11 -10.15 -12.78 10.88
N GLN A 12 -11.10 -13.65 11.23
CA GLN A 12 -12.53 -13.31 11.26
C GLN A 12 -12.87 -12.22 12.29
N ASP A 13 -12.39 -12.35 13.53
CA ASP A 13 -12.85 -11.53 14.65
C ASP A 13 -12.00 -10.27 14.90
N ILE A 14 -10.72 -10.28 14.51
CA ILE A 14 -9.75 -9.23 14.84
C ILE A 14 -9.21 -8.53 13.60
N ALA A 15 -8.88 -9.24 12.51
CA ALA A 15 -8.10 -8.63 11.43
C ALA A 15 -8.79 -7.44 10.76
N ARG A 16 -10.13 -7.40 10.65
CA ARG A 16 -10.86 -6.23 10.12
C ARG A 16 -10.95 -5.04 11.10
N LEU A 17 -10.69 -5.26 12.39
CA LEU A 17 -10.55 -4.20 13.40
C LEU A 17 -9.13 -3.59 13.41
N ILE A 18 -8.15 -4.25 12.79
CA ILE A 18 -6.76 -3.78 12.66
C ILE A 18 -6.52 -3.22 11.25
N VAL A 19 -6.89 -4.00 10.24
CA VAL A 19 -6.76 -3.71 8.81
C VAL A 19 -8.14 -3.79 8.16
N PRO A 20 -8.89 -2.67 8.08
CA PRO A 20 -10.21 -2.66 7.47
C PRO A 20 -10.17 -3.00 5.98
N SER A 21 -11.23 -3.66 5.53
CA SER A 21 -11.52 -3.99 4.13
C SER A 21 -11.59 -2.72 3.29
N ALA A 22 -10.68 -2.58 2.32
CA ALA A 22 -10.67 -1.46 1.38
C ALA A 22 -11.96 -1.43 0.55
N GLU A 23 -12.45 -2.59 0.10
CA GLU A 23 -13.68 -2.70 -0.69
C GLU A 23 -14.94 -2.48 0.15
N GLY A 24 -14.99 -3.01 1.37
CA GLY A 24 -16.08 -2.75 2.33
C GLY A 24 -16.16 -1.28 2.75
N LEU A 25 -15.04 -0.57 2.76
CA LEU A 25 -15.00 0.88 2.94
C LEU A 25 -15.45 1.63 1.67
N ALA A 26 -15.09 1.15 0.47
CA ALA A 26 -15.44 1.76 -0.80
C ALA A 26 -16.96 1.89 -1.04
N VAL A 27 -17.77 1.01 -0.43
CA VAL A 27 -19.25 1.10 -0.42
C VAL A 27 -19.74 2.48 0.04
N ARG A 28 -19.04 3.13 0.98
CA ARG A 28 -19.37 4.46 1.52
C ARG A 28 -18.39 5.55 1.09
N ALA A 29 -17.15 5.18 0.77
CA ALA A 29 -16.08 6.09 0.39
C ALA A 29 -15.67 5.89 -1.08
N LYS A 30 -16.38 6.56 -2.01
CA LYS A 30 -16.25 6.33 -3.45
C LYS A 30 -14.81 6.47 -4.00
N HIS A 31 -13.95 7.29 -3.39
CA HIS A 31 -12.55 7.43 -3.79
C HIS A 31 -11.73 6.14 -3.60
N LEU A 32 -12.16 5.25 -2.70
CA LEU A 32 -11.55 3.93 -2.50
C LEU A 32 -12.02 2.87 -3.51
N GLY A 33 -12.99 3.18 -4.38
CA GLY A 33 -13.52 2.25 -5.39
C GLY A 33 -12.49 1.80 -6.44
N ILE A 34 -11.33 2.45 -6.50
CA ILE A 34 -10.16 2.10 -7.32
C ILE A 34 -9.24 1.05 -6.66
N LEU A 35 -9.48 0.70 -5.39
CA LEU A 35 -8.73 -0.32 -4.66
C LEU A 35 -9.37 -1.70 -4.83
N ILE A 36 -8.53 -2.74 -4.81
CA ILE A 36 -8.92 -4.14 -4.70
C ILE A 36 -8.21 -4.75 -3.50
N GLU A 37 -8.89 -5.63 -2.78
CA GLU A 37 -8.29 -6.46 -1.75
C GLU A 37 -8.28 -7.93 -2.17
N SER A 38 -7.35 -8.70 -1.60
CA SER A 38 -7.40 -10.16 -1.65
C SER A 38 -7.26 -10.73 -0.24
N VAL A 39 -7.75 -11.97 -0.05
CA VAL A 39 -7.76 -12.67 1.23
C VAL A 39 -7.21 -14.07 1.01
N ASN A 40 -6.02 -14.36 1.56
CA ASN A 40 -5.31 -15.64 1.39
C ASN A 40 -5.18 -16.06 -0.10
N GLU A 41 -4.99 -15.10 -1.00
CA GLU A 41 -4.87 -15.35 -2.44
C GLU A 41 -3.39 -15.35 -2.84
N SER A 42 -2.96 -16.39 -3.56
CA SER A 42 -1.59 -16.45 -4.08
C SER A 42 -1.38 -15.39 -5.14
N TRP A 43 -0.26 -14.66 -5.04
CA TRP A 43 0.18 -13.68 -6.03
C TRP A 43 0.73 -14.40 -7.28
N SER A 44 -0.18 -15.06 -7.99
CA SER A 44 0.12 -15.96 -9.09
C SER A 44 0.75 -15.27 -10.30
N ASN A 45 0.59 -13.95 -10.45
CA ASN A 45 1.09 -13.19 -11.60
C ASN A 45 2.41 -12.45 -11.32
N CYS A 46 2.88 -12.40 -10.07
CA CYS A 46 4.11 -11.68 -9.76
C CYS A 46 5.37 -12.50 -10.09
N ILE A 47 6.41 -11.81 -10.56
CA ILE A 47 7.78 -12.28 -10.46
C ILE A 47 8.13 -12.29 -8.96
N SER A 48 8.28 -13.48 -8.37
CA SER A 48 8.64 -13.62 -6.96
C SER A 48 10.12 -13.29 -6.72
N VAL A 49 10.50 -13.03 -5.47
CA VAL A 49 11.91 -12.92 -5.05
C VAL A 49 12.48 -14.30 -4.68
N THR A 50 11.71 -15.08 -3.92
CA THR A 50 12.03 -16.47 -3.53
C THR A 50 10.80 -17.37 -3.70
N GLN A 51 10.93 -18.67 -3.40
CA GLN A 51 9.79 -19.59 -3.31
C GLN A 51 9.45 -19.90 -1.84
N PRO A 52 8.17 -20.18 -1.51
CA PRO A 52 6.99 -20.14 -2.37
C PRO A 52 6.59 -18.70 -2.76
N ARG A 53 5.75 -18.52 -3.78
CA ARG A 53 5.18 -17.19 -4.10
C ARG A 53 4.44 -16.58 -2.89
N PRO A 54 4.38 -15.24 -2.76
CA PRO A 54 3.54 -14.59 -1.76
C PRO A 54 2.08 -15.07 -1.79
N GLN A 55 1.52 -15.28 -0.60
CA GLN A 55 0.09 -15.54 -0.38
C GLN A 55 -0.32 -14.91 0.97
N PRO A 56 -0.46 -13.57 1.03
CA PRO A 56 -0.77 -12.88 2.27
C PRO A 56 -2.19 -13.21 2.76
N ASP A 57 -2.39 -13.31 4.09
CA ASP A 57 -3.73 -13.44 4.68
C ASP A 57 -4.67 -12.33 4.21
N TYR A 58 -4.12 -11.13 3.98
CA TYR A 58 -4.80 -10.03 3.31
C TYR A 58 -3.83 -9.12 2.57
N ALA A 59 -4.22 -8.62 1.39
CA ALA A 59 -3.44 -7.64 0.63
C ALA A 59 -4.35 -6.57 0.00
N VAL A 60 -3.78 -5.40 -0.31
CA VAL A 60 -4.46 -4.33 -1.07
C VAL A 60 -3.52 -3.80 -2.16
N GLY A 61 -4.11 -3.57 -3.34
CA GLY A 61 -3.50 -2.87 -4.45
C GLY A 61 -4.56 -2.12 -5.26
N PHE A 62 -4.22 -1.78 -6.49
CA PHE A 62 -5.07 -1.03 -7.41
C PHE A 62 -5.81 -1.94 -8.38
N LYS A 63 -7.07 -1.61 -8.67
CA LYS A 63 -7.83 -2.18 -9.79
C LYS A 63 -7.29 -1.67 -11.12
N LYS A 64 -7.60 -2.38 -12.21
CA LYS A 64 -7.46 -1.86 -13.59
C LYS A 64 -8.13 -0.48 -13.75
N THR A 65 -9.27 -0.26 -13.11
CA THR A 65 -10.00 1.03 -13.10
C THR A 65 -9.30 2.16 -12.33
N ALA A 66 -8.17 1.89 -11.65
CA ALA A 66 -7.28 2.93 -11.14
C ALA A 66 -6.41 3.56 -12.24
N PHE A 67 -6.46 3.07 -13.47
CA PHE A 67 -5.69 3.58 -14.62
C PHE A 67 -6.63 4.01 -15.75
N THR A 68 -6.21 4.98 -16.57
CA THR A 68 -6.95 5.35 -17.78
C THR A 68 -6.85 4.25 -18.84
N ALA A 69 -7.71 4.30 -19.87
CA ALA A 69 -7.61 3.36 -21.00
C ALA A 69 -6.25 3.45 -21.70
N GLU A 70 -5.70 4.65 -21.81
CA GLU A 70 -4.38 4.93 -22.37
C GLU A 70 -3.27 4.35 -21.49
N GLN A 71 -3.34 4.53 -20.17
CA GLN A 71 -2.39 3.95 -19.22
C GLN A 71 -2.43 2.42 -19.23
N LEU A 72 -3.62 1.81 -19.34
CA LEU A 72 -3.76 0.37 -19.50
C LEU A 72 -3.19 -0.12 -20.83
N LYS A 73 -3.36 0.62 -21.95
CA LYS A 73 -2.72 0.31 -23.23
C LYS A 73 -1.19 0.37 -23.14
N ILE A 74 -0.65 1.35 -22.40
CA ILE A 74 0.79 1.49 -22.16
C ILE A 74 1.32 0.37 -21.25
N LEU A 75 0.57 -0.02 -20.23
CA LEU A 75 0.93 -1.11 -19.31
C LEU A 75 0.83 -2.50 -19.95
N ALA A 76 -0.03 -2.70 -20.95
CA ALA A 76 -0.34 -4.03 -21.51
C ALA A 76 0.90 -4.88 -21.90
N PRO A 77 1.95 -4.34 -22.55
CA PRO A 77 3.16 -5.12 -22.87
C PRO A 77 3.99 -5.54 -21.64
N TYR A 78 3.84 -4.85 -20.50
CA TYR A 78 4.62 -5.08 -19.28
C TYR A 78 3.91 -5.95 -18.23
N VAL A 79 2.60 -6.19 -18.39
CA VAL A 79 1.82 -7.04 -17.47
C VAL A 79 1.72 -8.49 -17.92
N GLY A 80 2.20 -8.81 -19.12
CA GLY A 80 2.27 -10.15 -19.68
C GLY A 80 0.92 -10.66 -20.22
N GLY A 81 0.98 -11.54 -21.22
CA GLY A 81 -0.19 -12.29 -21.72
C GLY A 81 -0.44 -13.60 -20.97
N ASN A 82 0.63 -14.20 -20.41
CA ASN A 82 0.57 -15.43 -19.64
C ASN A 82 0.65 -15.13 -18.14
N LYS A 83 0.10 -16.05 -17.33
CA LYS A 83 0.32 -16.04 -15.88
C LYS A 83 1.83 -16.18 -15.58
N HIS A 84 2.25 -15.56 -14.48
CA HIS A 84 3.49 -15.81 -13.70
C HIS A 84 4.65 -14.79 -13.74
N ASP A 85 4.75 -13.85 -14.69
CA ASP A 85 5.97 -13.03 -14.84
C ASP A 85 5.75 -11.50 -15.00
N SER A 86 4.93 -10.86 -14.15
CA SER A 86 4.86 -9.39 -14.07
C SER A 86 5.56 -8.80 -12.84
N HIS A 87 6.24 -7.66 -13.03
CA HIS A 87 6.66 -6.80 -11.93
C HIS A 87 5.51 -5.94 -11.36
N PHE A 88 4.46 -5.70 -12.14
CA PHE A 88 3.45 -4.67 -11.84
C PHE A 88 2.12 -5.25 -11.32
N VAL A 89 1.96 -6.56 -11.35
CA VAL A 89 0.67 -7.24 -11.14
C VAL A 89 0.86 -8.45 -10.23
N ALA A 90 0.07 -8.52 -9.15
CA ALA A 90 0.13 -9.59 -8.15
C ALA A 90 -0.82 -10.76 -8.47
N THR A 91 -2.09 -10.44 -8.71
CA THR A 91 -3.17 -11.38 -9.08
C THR A 91 -3.72 -11.01 -10.46
N SER A 92 -4.80 -11.61 -10.96
CA SER A 92 -5.36 -11.21 -12.28
C SER A 92 -5.81 -9.74 -12.35
N ASP A 93 -6.09 -9.12 -11.21
CA ASP A 93 -6.77 -7.82 -11.11
C ASP A 93 -6.14 -6.84 -10.12
N MET A 94 -5.14 -7.26 -9.34
CA MET A 94 -4.39 -6.42 -8.40
C MET A 94 -3.07 -5.91 -9.02
N TYR A 95 -3.05 -4.63 -9.38
CA TYR A 95 -1.91 -3.88 -9.90
C TYR A 95 -1.21 -3.15 -8.75
N PHE A 96 0.12 -3.09 -8.76
CA PHE A 96 0.97 -2.40 -7.78
C PHE A 96 0.44 -2.54 -6.33
N PRO A 97 0.49 -3.75 -5.73
CA PRO A 97 0.12 -3.94 -4.33
C PRO A 97 0.96 -3.01 -3.44
N PHE A 98 0.36 -2.45 -2.39
CA PHE A 98 1.03 -1.50 -1.49
C PHE A 98 0.76 -1.76 -0.01
N LEU A 99 -0.12 -2.71 0.33
CA LEU A 99 -0.39 -3.12 1.70
C LEU A 99 -0.51 -4.64 1.79
N THR A 100 0.11 -5.22 2.81
CA THR A 100 -0.12 -6.62 3.22
C THR A 100 -0.41 -6.74 4.71
N CYS A 101 -1.09 -7.82 5.07
CA CYS A 101 -1.30 -8.24 6.44
C CYS A 101 -1.10 -9.75 6.56
N GLU A 102 -0.36 -10.16 7.59
CA GLU A 102 -0.14 -11.54 7.99
C GLU A 102 -0.56 -11.70 9.45
N VAL A 103 -1.38 -12.71 9.71
CA VAL A 103 -1.96 -13.01 11.02
C VAL A 103 -1.32 -14.27 11.56
N LYS A 104 -0.90 -14.32 12.83
CA LYS A 104 -0.38 -15.56 13.42
C LYS A 104 -1.09 -15.90 14.72
N ARG A 105 -1.15 -17.20 15.02
CA ARG A 105 -1.69 -17.72 16.28
C ARG A 105 -0.67 -17.46 17.40
N GLY A 106 -1.11 -17.08 18.59
CA GLY A 106 -0.25 -16.53 19.67
C GLY A 106 0.96 -17.36 20.15
N ASN A 107 1.07 -18.66 19.81
CA ASN A 107 2.25 -19.47 20.11
C ASN A 107 3.27 -19.51 18.95
N LYS A 108 2.93 -18.97 17.77
CA LYS A 108 3.86 -18.71 16.68
C LYS A 108 4.35 -17.27 16.83
N THR A 109 5.66 -17.09 16.78
CA THR A 109 6.29 -15.77 16.84
C THR A 109 5.93 -14.93 15.61
N LEU A 110 5.74 -13.61 15.82
CA LEU A 110 5.42 -12.66 14.74
C LEU A 110 6.54 -12.53 13.71
N ASP A 111 7.76 -13.02 14.00
CA ASP A 111 8.88 -13.05 13.04
C ASP A 111 8.53 -13.79 11.74
N VAL A 112 7.64 -14.79 11.80
CA VAL A 112 7.20 -15.56 10.62
C VAL A 112 6.31 -14.69 9.72
N ALA A 113 5.29 -14.04 10.30
CA ALA A 113 4.46 -13.04 9.60
C ALA A 113 5.30 -11.89 9.07
N GLU A 114 6.26 -11.41 9.86
CA GLU A 114 7.20 -10.37 9.49
C GLU A 114 8.05 -10.74 8.27
N ARG A 115 8.52 -12.00 8.17
CA ARG A 115 9.29 -12.50 7.02
C ARG A 115 8.42 -12.69 5.78
N GLN A 116 7.20 -13.22 5.93
CA GLN A 116 6.24 -13.36 4.82
C GLN A 116 5.81 -12.00 4.26
N ASN A 117 5.51 -11.04 5.14
CA ASN A 117 5.25 -9.66 4.78
C ASN A 117 6.47 -9.00 4.11
N ALA A 118 7.69 -9.21 4.62
CA ALA A 118 8.90 -8.66 4.01
C ALA A 118 9.08 -9.18 2.57
N HIS A 119 8.93 -10.48 2.33
CA HIS A 119 8.98 -11.04 0.98
C HIS A 119 7.91 -10.44 0.07
N SER A 120 6.66 -10.38 0.53
CA SER A 120 5.54 -9.80 -0.22
C SER A 120 5.77 -8.32 -0.56
N MET A 121 6.29 -7.54 0.37
CA MET A 121 6.57 -6.12 0.15
C MET A 121 7.84 -5.86 -0.64
N THR A 122 8.85 -6.73 -0.61
CA THR A 122 9.97 -6.66 -1.58
C THR A 122 9.46 -6.84 -3.01
N VAL A 123 8.51 -7.76 -3.26
CA VAL A 123 7.87 -7.88 -4.59
C VAL A 123 7.16 -6.60 -4.99
N ALA A 124 6.35 -6.02 -4.09
CA ALA A 124 5.63 -4.76 -4.32
C ALA A 124 6.56 -3.57 -4.62
N VAL A 125 7.52 -3.31 -3.73
CA VAL A 125 8.47 -2.19 -3.84
C VAL A 125 9.34 -2.36 -5.09
N ARG A 126 9.79 -3.58 -5.41
CA ARG A 126 10.50 -3.88 -6.66
C ARG A 126 9.66 -3.53 -7.88
N GLY A 127 8.35 -3.79 -7.86
CA GLY A 127 7.45 -3.41 -8.95
C GLY A 127 7.45 -1.92 -9.27
N VAL A 128 7.46 -1.07 -8.24
CA VAL A 128 7.53 0.40 -8.40
C VAL A 128 8.93 0.85 -8.83
N VAL A 129 9.99 0.27 -8.26
CA VAL A 129 11.38 0.57 -8.67
C VAL A 129 11.63 0.21 -10.14
N GLU A 130 11.13 -0.94 -10.60
CA GLU A 130 11.24 -1.40 -11.99
C GLU A 130 10.47 -0.49 -12.97
N LEU A 131 9.33 0.05 -12.57
CA LEU A 131 8.61 1.08 -13.34
C LEU A 131 9.45 2.35 -13.46
N PHE A 132 10.02 2.84 -12.36
CA PHE A 132 10.76 4.10 -12.32
C PHE A 132 12.11 4.01 -13.04
N LYS A 133 12.82 2.87 -12.93
CA LYS A 133 14.03 2.58 -13.74
C LYS A 133 13.77 2.67 -15.24
N ARG A 134 12.63 2.17 -15.72
CA ARG A 134 12.26 2.22 -17.16
C ARG A 134 12.08 3.65 -17.69
N VAL A 135 11.74 4.60 -16.82
CA VAL A 135 11.57 6.02 -17.17
C VAL A 135 12.70 6.91 -16.63
N LYS A 136 13.80 6.33 -16.12
CA LYS A 136 14.99 7.03 -15.60
C LYS A 136 14.68 8.00 -14.45
N ARG A 137 13.75 7.62 -13.58
CA ARG A 137 13.29 8.40 -12.42
C ARG A 137 13.53 7.70 -11.08
N GLU A 138 14.26 6.58 -11.07
CA GLU A 138 14.47 5.74 -9.88
C GLU A 138 15.02 6.49 -8.68
N GLN A 139 15.79 7.57 -8.87
CA GLN A 139 16.30 8.41 -7.79
C GLN A 139 15.20 9.18 -7.02
N GLU A 140 13.99 9.34 -7.58
CA GLU A 140 12.82 9.85 -6.84
C GLU A 140 12.35 8.91 -5.72
N LEU A 141 12.80 7.64 -5.75
CA LEU A 141 12.39 6.59 -4.83
C LEU A 141 13.39 6.30 -3.71
N ASP A 142 14.57 6.94 -3.69
CA ASP A 142 15.59 6.61 -2.69
C ASP A 142 15.08 6.88 -1.27
N ARG A 143 15.04 5.82 -0.47
CA ARG A 143 14.58 5.78 0.92
C ARG A 143 13.13 6.19 1.13
N GLU A 144 12.34 6.33 0.08
CA GLU A 144 10.91 6.62 0.20
C GLU A 144 10.11 5.37 0.58
N ILE A 145 9.14 5.51 1.49
CA ILE A 145 8.20 4.43 1.81
C ILE A 145 7.21 4.26 0.66
N LEU A 146 7.27 3.08 0.03
CA LEU A 146 6.50 2.70 -1.16
C LEU A 146 5.45 1.61 -0.89
N ALA A 147 5.51 0.93 0.26
CA ALA A 147 4.49 -0.02 0.69
C ALA A 147 4.47 -0.17 2.21
N PHE A 148 3.42 -0.79 2.75
CA PHE A 148 3.26 -1.07 4.18
C PHE A 148 2.93 -2.54 4.45
N SER A 149 3.32 -3.05 5.61
CA SER A 149 2.85 -4.36 6.07
C SER A 149 2.43 -4.36 7.53
N VAL A 150 1.40 -5.14 7.84
CA VAL A 150 0.91 -5.38 9.19
C VAL A 150 1.16 -6.84 9.58
N ALA A 151 1.81 -7.07 10.71
CA ALA A 151 1.91 -8.38 11.34
C ALA A 151 1.14 -8.32 12.66
N HIS A 152 0.18 -9.21 12.88
CA HIS A 152 -0.56 -9.23 14.14
C HIS A 152 -0.94 -10.63 14.60
N ASP A 153 -1.32 -10.74 15.87
CA ASP A 153 -1.88 -11.95 16.45
C ASP A 153 -3.21 -11.61 17.16
N HIS A 154 -3.41 -12.17 18.35
CA HIS A 154 -4.60 -11.99 19.18
C HIS A 154 -4.43 -10.92 20.28
N GLU A 155 -3.23 -10.38 20.47
CA GLU A 155 -2.87 -9.41 21.50
C GLU A 155 -2.09 -8.20 21.00
N SER A 156 -1.28 -8.37 19.95
CA SER A 156 -0.31 -7.39 19.50
C SER A 156 -0.34 -7.16 17.99
N VAL A 157 0.11 -5.97 17.57
CA VAL A 157 0.23 -5.56 16.18
C VAL A 157 1.56 -4.83 15.95
N LYS A 158 2.21 -5.13 14.84
CA LYS A 158 3.37 -4.41 14.30
C LYS A 158 3.06 -3.91 12.89
N ILE A 159 3.51 -2.70 12.58
CA ILE A 159 3.34 -2.04 11.30
C ILE A 159 4.70 -1.59 10.79
N PHE A 160 5.01 -1.91 9.54
CA PHE A 160 6.26 -1.56 8.88
C PHE A 160 5.99 -0.74 7.61
N GLY A 161 6.83 0.25 7.36
CA GLY A 161 6.95 0.90 6.05
C GLY A 161 8.15 0.31 5.30
N HIS A 162 7.97 -0.01 4.02
CA HIS A 162 8.96 -0.66 3.16
C HIS A 162 9.44 0.32 2.09
N TYR A 163 10.75 0.35 1.86
CA TYR A 163 11.43 1.30 0.99
C TYR A 163 12.59 0.63 0.25
N ALA A 164 13.08 1.27 -0.82
CA ALA A 164 14.29 0.88 -1.51
C ALA A 164 15.43 1.86 -1.20
N VAL A 165 16.67 1.39 -1.23
CA VAL A 165 17.86 2.22 -1.38
C VAL A 165 18.36 2.04 -2.80
N ILE A 166 18.50 3.14 -3.54
CA ILE A 166 18.75 3.16 -4.98
C ILE A 166 20.26 3.27 -5.22
N GLY A 167 20.87 2.14 -5.60
CA GLY A 167 22.22 2.07 -6.15
C GLY A 167 22.22 1.41 -7.53
N GLU A 168 23.36 0.86 -7.92
CA GLU A 168 23.50 0.00 -9.11
C GLU A 168 22.49 -1.17 -9.05
N GLU A 169 22.55 -1.93 -7.96
CA GLU A 169 21.52 -2.87 -7.54
C GLU A 169 20.68 -2.28 -6.40
N PRO A 170 19.34 -2.10 -6.58
CA PRO A 170 18.48 -1.61 -5.51
C PRO A 170 18.36 -2.60 -4.35
N ALA A 171 18.57 -2.11 -3.12
CA ALA A 171 18.42 -2.90 -1.91
C ALA A 171 17.11 -2.56 -1.20
N PHE A 172 16.40 -3.57 -0.69
CA PHE A 172 15.04 -3.41 -0.13
C PHE A 172 15.05 -3.54 1.39
N TYR A 173 14.41 -2.57 2.06
CA TYR A 173 14.43 -2.43 3.51
C TYR A 173 13.05 -2.15 4.07
N ARG A 174 12.92 -2.29 5.40
CA ARG A 174 11.73 -1.96 6.16
C ARG A 174 12.08 -1.22 7.44
N LYS A 175 11.25 -0.26 7.83
CA LYS A 175 11.33 0.45 9.11
C LYS A 175 10.09 0.11 9.95
N LEU A 176 10.28 -0.23 11.23
CA LEU A 176 9.17 -0.35 12.17
C LEU A 176 8.54 1.04 12.37
N VAL A 177 7.26 1.16 12.06
CA VAL A 177 6.47 2.41 12.19
C VAL A 177 5.65 2.39 13.48
N CYS A 178 5.14 1.23 13.87
CA CYS A 178 4.33 1.08 15.07
C CYS A 178 4.43 -0.34 15.62
N GLN A 179 4.50 -0.49 16.95
CA GLN A 179 4.24 -1.75 17.66
C GLN A 179 3.37 -1.45 18.87
N ARG A 180 2.27 -2.18 19.06
CA ARG A 180 1.30 -1.96 20.15
C ARG A 180 0.68 -3.28 20.63
N TYR A 181 0.28 -3.30 21.91
CA TYR A 181 -0.58 -4.34 22.49
C TYR A 181 -1.98 -3.77 22.67
N PHE A 182 -2.96 -4.29 21.93
CA PHE A 182 -4.35 -3.78 21.96
C PHE A 182 -5.22 -4.43 23.06
N THR A 183 -4.66 -5.41 23.78
CA THR A 183 -5.25 -6.05 24.96
C THR A 183 -5.04 -5.26 26.26
N GLU A 184 -4.30 -4.15 26.24
CA GLU A 184 -4.10 -3.32 27.43
C GLU A 184 -5.44 -2.87 28.06
N PRO A 185 -5.59 -2.92 29.40
CA PRO A 185 -6.84 -2.60 30.09
C PRO A 185 -7.40 -1.21 29.77
N SER A 186 -6.51 -0.22 29.57
CA SER A 186 -6.90 1.16 29.23
C SER A 186 -7.57 1.28 27.85
N GLY A 187 -7.31 0.32 26.94
CA GLY A 187 -7.80 0.35 25.57
C GLY A 187 -7.30 1.50 24.69
N ARG A 188 -6.35 2.32 25.17
CA ARG A 188 -5.87 3.54 24.50
C ARG A 188 -5.42 3.29 23.06
N ASP A 189 -4.74 2.18 22.83
CA ASP A 189 -4.14 1.83 21.53
C ASP A 189 -5.01 0.93 20.63
N LYS A 190 -6.24 0.57 21.05
CA LYS A 190 -7.13 -0.36 20.32
C LYS A 190 -7.40 0.04 18.86
N TRP A 191 -7.48 1.35 18.59
CA TRP A 191 -7.80 1.89 17.26
C TRP A 191 -6.57 2.38 16.48
N THR A 192 -5.37 2.25 17.03
CA THR A 192 -4.15 2.84 16.44
C THR A 192 -3.84 2.24 15.06
N ALA A 193 -3.90 0.92 14.92
CA ALA A 193 -3.68 0.25 13.63
C ALA A 193 -4.81 0.50 12.61
N TYR A 194 -6.07 0.53 13.07
CA TYR A 194 -7.22 0.86 12.22
C TYR A 194 -7.07 2.27 11.62
N LYS A 195 -6.77 3.27 12.47
CA LYS A 195 -6.54 4.66 12.07
C LYS A 195 -5.34 4.78 11.14
N PHE A 196 -4.25 4.04 11.41
CA PHE A 196 -3.10 3.99 10.52
C PHE A 196 -3.49 3.49 9.12
N THR A 197 -4.15 2.33 9.03
CA THR A 197 -4.57 1.74 7.74
C THR A 197 -5.55 2.65 7.00
N ARG A 198 -6.50 3.29 7.70
CA ARG A 198 -7.36 4.34 7.13
C ARG A 198 -6.54 5.49 6.54
N ASN A 199 -5.55 5.99 7.27
CA ASN A 199 -4.68 7.07 6.78
C ASN A 199 -3.82 6.64 5.57
N VAL A 200 -3.42 5.37 5.48
CA VAL A 200 -2.78 4.81 4.27
C VAL A 200 -3.73 4.92 3.09
N TYR A 201 -5.00 4.51 3.23
CA TYR A 201 -5.99 4.57 2.15
C TYR A 201 -6.45 5.99 1.80
N ASP A 202 -6.66 6.86 2.78
CA ASP A 202 -7.26 8.18 2.57
C ASP A 202 -6.23 9.26 2.19
N ASN A 203 -5.01 9.20 2.74
CA ASN A 203 -4.03 10.28 2.63
C ASN A 203 -2.79 9.90 1.81
N TRP A 204 -2.18 8.74 2.05
CA TRP A 204 -0.94 8.33 1.38
C TRP A 204 -1.19 7.73 -0.02
N MET A 205 -2.17 6.84 -0.14
CA MET A 205 -2.49 6.10 -1.37
C MET A 205 -2.75 7.01 -2.58
N PRO A 206 -3.50 8.14 -2.48
CA PRO A 206 -3.70 9.03 -3.63
C PRO A 206 -2.40 9.61 -4.19
N SER A 207 -1.43 9.95 -3.32
CA SER A 207 -0.11 10.43 -3.73
C SER A 207 0.69 9.32 -4.42
N HIS A 208 0.72 8.12 -3.82
CA HIS A 208 1.40 6.97 -4.41
C HIS A 208 0.82 6.58 -5.78
N LEU A 209 -0.51 6.55 -5.94
CA LEU A 209 -1.15 6.28 -7.22
C LEU A 209 -0.81 7.33 -8.29
N ASN A 210 -0.82 8.61 -7.93
CA ASN A 210 -0.47 9.68 -8.86
C ASN A 210 1.01 9.59 -9.30
N LYS A 211 1.91 9.20 -8.39
CA LYS A 211 3.30 8.90 -8.71
C LYS A 211 3.45 7.74 -9.70
N VAL A 212 2.78 6.61 -9.44
CA VAL A 212 2.77 5.44 -10.34
C VAL A 212 2.21 5.81 -11.72
N ARG A 213 1.05 6.47 -11.78
CA ARG A 213 0.45 6.98 -13.03
C ARG A 213 1.39 7.88 -13.81
N SER A 214 2.03 8.84 -13.14
CA SER A 214 3.00 9.78 -13.74
C SER A 214 4.18 9.08 -14.41
N ALA A 215 4.64 7.94 -13.86
CA ALA A 215 5.67 7.13 -14.49
C ALA A 215 5.12 6.27 -15.63
N VAL A 216 3.92 5.70 -15.48
CA VAL A 216 3.24 4.96 -16.56
C VAL A 216 3.04 5.84 -17.80
N ASP A 217 2.62 7.11 -17.64
CA ASP A 217 2.40 8.05 -18.74
C ASP A 217 3.68 8.35 -19.56
N GLN A 218 4.86 8.04 -19.02
CA GLN A 218 6.18 8.26 -19.64
C GLN A 218 6.80 6.98 -20.24
N LEU A 219 6.18 5.81 -20.05
CA LEU A 219 6.65 4.57 -20.68
C LEU A 219 6.48 4.63 -22.21
N PRO A 220 7.37 3.95 -22.98
CA PRO A 220 7.23 3.79 -24.42
C PRO A 220 5.85 3.29 -24.85
N LYS A 221 5.25 3.99 -25.82
CA LYS A 221 4.01 3.58 -26.47
C LYS A 221 4.35 2.60 -27.59
N TYR A 222 4.14 1.32 -27.37
CA TYR A 222 4.20 0.32 -28.43
C TYR A 222 2.98 0.48 -29.34
N ASP A 223 3.23 0.73 -30.63
CA ASP A 223 2.16 0.67 -31.62
C ASP A 223 2.04 -0.75 -32.17
N VAL A 224 0.85 -1.33 -32.07
CA VAL A 224 0.59 -2.75 -32.38
C VAL A 224 0.44 -2.97 -33.91
N SER A 225 0.80 -1.96 -34.71
CA SER A 225 0.74 -1.94 -36.16
C SER A 225 1.91 -2.65 -36.85
N GLN A 226 3.01 -2.95 -36.14
CA GLN A 226 4.23 -3.51 -36.75
C GLN A 226 4.41 -5.03 -36.57
N THR A 227 3.60 -5.69 -35.73
CA THR A 227 3.73 -7.14 -35.46
C THR A 227 3.13 -8.05 -36.54
N SER A 228 2.45 -7.50 -37.55
CA SER A 228 1.94 -8.27 -38.70
C SER A 228 3.03 -8.70 -39.69
N ASP A 229 4.15 -7.98 -39.73
CA ASP A 229 5.10 -8.06 -40.85
C ASP A 229 6.21 -9.09 -40.60
N GLU A 230 6.56 -9.35 -39.34
CA GLU A 230 7.48 -10.45 -38.98
C GLU A 230 6.81 -11.82 -39.03
N ALA A 231 5.53 -11.93 -38.62
CA ALA A 231 4.79 -13.19 -38.70
C ALA A 231 4.70 -13.74 -40.14
N ASN A 232 4.57 -12.85 -41.13
CA ASN A 232 4.55 -13.20 -42.55
C ASN A 232 5.92 -13.63 -43.12
N ARG A 233 7.04 -13.35 -42.44
CA ARG A 233 8.39 -13.76 -42.90
C ARG A 233 8.78 -15.18 -42.47
N ILE A 234 8.11 -15.76 -41.48
CA ILE A 234 8.45 -17.08 -40.92
C ILE A 234 7.63 -18.20 -41.60
N GLY A 235 6.67 -17.86 -42.47
CA GLY A 235 5.77 -18.80 -43.14
C GLY A 235 6.34 -19.60 -44.33
N GLU A 236 7.54 -19.28 -44.82
CA GLU A 236 8.13 -19.91 -46.01
C GLU A 236 9.29 -20.89 -45.72
N LEU A 237 9.02 -21.95 -44.95
CA LEU A 237 9.86 -23.16 -44.97
C LEU A 237 8.98 -24.42 -45.16
N LYS A 238 9.26 -25.16 -46.24
CA LYS A 238 8.54 -26.39 -46.61
C LYS A 238 8.90 -27.57 -45.70
N PRO A 239 7.97 -28.52 -45.48
CA PRO A 239 8.21 -29.69 -44.65
C PRO A 239 9.11 -30.73 -45.35
N ILE A 240 9.95 -31.40 -44.56
CA ILE A 240 10.67 -32.63 -44.93
C ILE A 240 10.20 -33.76 -43.99
N ALA A 241 10.25 -35.00 -44.48
CA ALA A 241 9.37 -36.11 -44.11
C ALA A 241 9.76 -36.92 -42.84
N GLU A 242 8.92 -37.94 -42.60
CA GLU A 242 8.77 -38.85 -41.45
C GLU A 242 9.97 -39.79 -41.08
N PRO A 243 9.89 -40.52 -39.93
CA PRO A 243 11.06 -40.80 -39.08
C PRO A 243 11.49 -42.29 -38.96
N ALA A 244 12.28 -42.57 -37.91
CA ALA A 244 12.68 -43.87 -37.30
C ALA A 244 14.08 -44.40 -37.71
N PRO A 245 14.78 -45.23 -36.88
CA PRO A 245 14.27 -45.95 -35.70
C PRO A 245 15.05 -45.80 -34.37
N LEU A 246 14.51 -46.46 -33.34
CA LEU A 246 15.03 -46.61 -31.98
C LEU A 246 16.28 -47.51 -31.91
N ILE A 247 17.17 -47.24 -30.96
CA ILE A 247 18.19 -48.19 -30.45
C ILE A 247 18.20 -48.10 -28.92
N GLU A 248 18.09 -49.25 -28.26
CA GLU A 248 18.33 -49.42 -26.81
C GLU A 248 19.84 -49.60 -26.55
N GLU A 249 20.35 -49.16 -25.39
CA GLU A 249 21.18 -49.98 -24.49
C GLU A 249 21.53 -49.20 -23.20
N ARG A 250 22.11 -49.93 -22.22
CA ARG A 250 22.27 -49.53 -20.81
C ARG A 250 23.53 -48.70 -20.53
N GLY A 251 23.58 -48.13 -19.33
CA GLY A 251 24.77 -48.27 -18.48
C GLY A 251 25.43 -46.99 -17.94
N ASP A 252 25.32 -46.83 -16.61
CA ASP A 252 26.28 -46.23 -15.67
C ASP A 252 27.02 -44.91 -15.95
N GLY A 253 27.00 -44.03 -14.93
CA GLY A 253 28.28 -43.66 -14.31
C GLY A 253 28.86 -42.25 -14.54
N GLN A 254 28.49 -41.34 -13.62
CA GLN A 254 29.33 -40.24 -13.08
C GLN A 254 29.61 -38.97 -13.93
N ASN A 255 29.82 -37.88 -13.17
CA ASN A 255 30.34 -36.55 -13.51
C ASN A 255 29.36 -35.57 -14.21
N SER A 256 29.43 -34.25 -13.98
CA SER A 256 30.00 -33.42 -12.90
C SER A 256 29.55 -31.97 -13.15
N SER A 257 29.31 -31.15 -12.11
CA SER A 257 29.29 -29.66 -12.10
C SER A 257 28.42 -28.94 -13.16
N THR A 258 27.60 -27.94 -12.84
CA THR A 258 28.00 -26.74 -12.08
C THR A 258 26.75 -26.02 -11.56
N LEU A 259 26.74 -25.70 -10.27
CA LEU A 259 25.66 -24.99 -9.59
C LEU A 259 26.21 -23.64 -9.12
N LEU A 260 25.76 -22.53 -9.72
CA LEU A 260 26.15 -21.18 -9.28
C LEU A 260 25.39 -20.85 -7.98
N GLY A 261 26.00 -21.21 -6.85
CA GLY A 261 25.45 -20.98 -5.52
C GLY A 261 25.58 -19.50 -5.09
N VAL A 262 24.45 -18.87 -4.81
CA VAL A 262 24.41 -17.59 -4.08
C VAL A 262 24.77 -17.87 -2.61
N LYS A 263 25.91 -17.33 -2.15
CA LYS A 263 26.29 -17.42 -0.74
C LYS A 263 25.48 -16.44 0.10
N ALA A 264 24.67 -16.97 1.02
CA ALA A 264 24.26 -16.21 2.19
C ALA A 264 25.50 -15.95 3.06
N VAL A 265 25.78 -14.69 3.39
CA VAL A 265 26.85 -14.32 4.32
C VAL A 265 26.20 -13.99 5.66
N ASP A 266 26.29 -14.93 6.59
CA ASP A 266 25.89 -14.74 7.98
C ASP A 266 27.14 -14.42 8.82
N GLN A 267 27.50 -13.13 8.89
CA GLN A 267 28.54 -12.63 9.78
C GLN A 267 28.15 -11.27 10.38
N LEU A 268 28.11 -11.21 11.70
CA LEU A 268 28.09 -9.95 12.44
C LEU A 268 29.44 -9.24 12.27
N VAL A 269 29.43 -8.07 11.64
CA VAL A 269 30.59 -7.16 11.61
C VAL A 269 30.66 -6.44 12.97
N PRO A 270 31.80 -6.46 13.70
CA PRO A 270 31.95 -5.72 14.94
C PRO A 270 32.09 -4.20 14.68
N PRO A 271 31.64 -3.34 15.61
CA PRO A 271 31.78 -1.89 15.45
C PRO A 271 33.25 -1.44 15.56
N PRO A 272 33.64 -0.34 14.89
CA PRO A 272 34.96 0.25 15.05
C PRO A 272 35.17 0.80 16.49
N PRO A 273 36.42 0.90 16.97
CA PRO A 273 36.73 1.42 18.29
C PRO A 273 36.31 2.90 18.40
N GLY A 274 35.75 3.25 19.56
CA GLY A 274 34.92 4.44 19.68
C GLY A 274 35.66 5.77 19.84
N ASP A 275 34.89 6.85 19.65
CA ASP A 275 35.14 8.12 20.31
C ASP A 275 33.85 8.53 21.05
N SER A 276 33.96 8.86 22.33
CA SER A 276 32.84 8.86 23.27
C SER A 276 32.30 10.28 23.49
N ARG A 277 31.29 10.70 22.71
CA ARG A 277 30.49 11.91 23.00
C ARG A 277 29.01 11.68 22.68
N PRO A 278 28.07 12.21 23.48
CA PRO A 278 26.66 12.23 23.11
C PRO A 278 26.47 13.09 21.86
N LEU A 279 25.65 12.62 20.92
CA LEU A 279 25.02 13.47 19.92
C LEU A 279 23.63 13.83 20.45
N ASP A 280 23.41 15.10 20.75
CA ASP A 280 22.11 15.60 21.19
C ASP A 280 21.06 15.42 20.08
N GLU A 281 19.85 14.98 20.45
CA GLU A 281 18.72 14.97 19.51
C GLU A 281 18.23 16.40 19.23
N PRO A 282 17.92 16.76 17.98
CA PRO A 282 17.28 18.04 17.69
C PRO A 282 15.81 18.04 18.17
N GLU A 283 15.49 18.93 19.10
CA GLU A 283 14.21 19.02 19.81
C GLU A 283 12.97 19.26 18.92
N ASP A 284 13.17 19.64 17.65
CA ASP A 284 12.11 20.06 16.71
C ASP A 284 11.06 18.97 16.37
N GLN A 285 11.36 17.68 16.54
CA GLN A 285 10.40 16.62 16.20
C GLN A 285 9.27 16.43 17.22
N GLN A 286 9.49 16.77 18.50
CA GLN A 286 8.39 16.74 19.49
C GLN A 286 7.37 17.85 19.22
N HIS A 287 7.83 19.02 18.75
CA HIS A 287 6.95 20.14 18.40
C HIS A 287 6.03 19.87 17.19
N LEU A 288 6.45 19.06 16.22
CA LEU A 288 5.59 18.65 15.10
C LEU A 288 4.47 17.68 15.53
N LEU A 289 4.71 16.83 16.52
CA LEU A 289 3.69 15.91 17.05
C LEU A 289 2.70 16.64 17.97
N ALA A 290 3.17 17.59 18.78
CA ALA A 290 2.31 18.40 19.65
C ALA A 290 1.27 19.24 18.89
N ARG A 291 1.67 19.92 17.79
CA ARG A 291 0.75 20.76 16.98
C ARG A 291 -0.45 19.99 16.40
N ASN A 292 -0.32 18.68 16.18
CA ASN A 292 -1.40 17.83 15.69
C ASN A 292 -2.32 17.30 16.81
N ALA A 293 -1.93 17.44 18.09
CA ALA A 293 -2.77 17.09 19.24
C ALA A 293 -3.71 18.25 19.61
N ASP A 294 -3.19 19.49 19.67
CA ASP A 294 -3.99 20.66 20.09
C ASP A 294 -5.08 21.03 19.09
N SER A 295 -4.89 20.74 17.79
CA SER A 295 -5.90 20.97 16.75
C SER A 295 -7.13 20.03 16.84
N ALA A 296 -7.10 19.04 17.74
CA ALA A 296 -8.17 18.07 17.93
C ALA A 296 -9.05 18.32 19.18
N SER A 297 -8.70 19.28 20.03
CA SER A 297 -9.41 19.54 21.30
C SER A 297 -10.59 20.52 21.15
N GLU A 298 -10.57 21.42 20.16
CA GLU A 298 -11.61 22.46 20.01
C GLU A 298 -12.94 22.01 19.39
N HIS A 299 -13.06 20.74 18.94
CA HIS A 299 -14.26 20.29 18.22
C HIS A 299 -15.20 19.36 19.01
N ASP A 300 -14.84 18.95 20.24
CA ASP A 300 -15.61 18.01 21.07
C ASP A 300 -16.41 18.72 22.19
N SER A 301 -17.23 19.70 21.79
CA SER A 301 -18.07 20.47 22.73
C SER A 301 -19.34 21.00 22.05
N ARG A 302 -20.19 20.07 21.60
CA ARG A 302 -21.64 20.27 21.32
C ARG A 302 -22.29 18.94 20.91
N HIS A 303 -22.72 18.14 21.89
CA HIS A 303 -23.89 17.26 21.78
C HIS A 303 -24.31 16.81 23.19
N ASP A 304 -24.90 17.73 23.95
CA ASP A 304 -25.61 17.43 25.19
C ASP A 304 -27.12 17.41 24.91
N LEU A 305 -27.75 16.25 25.06
CA LEU A 305 -29.21 16.09 25.20
C LEU A 305 -29.55 14.74 25.84
N GLY A 306 -30.12 14.78 27.05
CA GLY A 306 -31.25 13.92 27.41
C GLY A 306 -31.01 12.77 28.38
N ASP A 307 -30.88 13.09 29.67
CA ASP A 307 -31.10 12.13 30.77
C ASP A 307 -32.51 11.52 30.71
N ALA A 308 -32.60 10.18 30.75
CA ALA A 308 -33.85 9.45 30.87
C ALA A 308 -33.88 8.65 32.18
N ARG A 309 -34.64 9.13 33.17
CA ARG A 309 -34.98 8.35 34.38
C ARG A 309 -36.09 7.34 34.08
N PRO A 310 -36.07 6.13 34.68
CA PRO A 310 -37.15 5.17 34.56
C PRO A 310 -38.32 5.49 35.50
N SER A 311 -39.55 5.26 35.02
CA SER A 311 -40.79 5.29 35.81
C SER A 311 -41.46 3.92 35.78
N THR A 312 -42.02 3.49 36.92
CA THR A 312 -42.72 2.21 37.10
C THR A 312 -44.19 2.27 36.63
N PRO A 313 -44.90 1.12 36.47
CA PRO A 313 -45.97 1.01 35.48
C PRO A 313 -47.42 1.02 36.01
N ASP A 314 -48.30 1.38 35.07
CA ASP A 314 -49.67 0.90 34.79
C ASP A 314 -50.80 1.01 35.84
N THR A 315 -51.80 1.85 35.53
CA THR A 315 -53.23 1.52 35.64
C THR A 315 -54.01 2.25 34.54
N SER A 316 -54.98 1.56 33.93
CA SER A 316 -55.91 2.03 32.88
C SER A 316 -57.38 1.86 33.36
N PRO A 317 -58.46 2.20 32.62
CA PRO A 317 -58.66 3.13 31.48
C PRO A 317 -59.87 4.11 31.68
N SER A 318 -60.08 5.09 30.77
CA SER A 318 -61.43 5.37 30.21
C SER A 318 -61.43 6.29 28.97
N GLU A 319 -62.29 5.92 28.02
CA GLU A 319 -63.03 6.63 26.95
C GLU A 319 -62.73 8.10 26.55
N GLY A 320 -62.93 8.40 25.24
CA GLY A 320 -63.22 9.77 24.79
C GLY A 320 -62.66 10.20 23.42
N SER A 321 -63.33 9.85 22.32
CA SER A 321 -63.29 10.59 21.03
C SER A 321 -64.67 11.25 20.80
N PRO A 322 -64.89 12.17 19.82
CA PRO A 322 -64.00 12.70 18.77
C PRO A 322 -64.04 14.25 18.61
N ALA A 323 -63.20 14.83 17.72
CA ALA A 323 -63.61 15.96 16.86
C ALA A 323 -62.62 16.28 15.70
N ARG A 324 -63.17 16.59 14.52
CA ARG A 324 -62.45 17.18 13.36
C ARG A 324 -62.20 18.69 13.55
N ARG A 325 -61.09 19.22 13.01
CA ARG A 325 -61.18 20.25 11.95
C ARG A 325 -59.86 20.55 11.21
N SER A 326 -60.03 20.91 9.94
CA SER A 326 -59.03 21.43 9.00
C SER A 326 -58.73 22.92 9.21
N SER A 327 -57.55 23.43 8.79
CA SER A 327 -57.42 24.20 7.53
C SER A 327 -56.12 25.04 7.36
N LYS A 328 -55.79 25.32 6.09
CA LYS A 328 -55.08 26.51 5.55
C LYS A 328 -53.61 26.79 5.95
N ARG A 329 -52.71 26.23 5.13
CA ARG A 329 -51.91 26.97 4.11
C ARG A 329 -51.64 28.47 4.39
N ARG A 330 -50.37 28.83 4.62
CA ARG A 330 -49.80 30.13 4.16
C ARG A 330 -48.35 29.98 3.71
N SER A 331 -48.02 30.70 2.64
CA SER A 331 -46.69 30.78 2.01
C SER A 331 -46.06 32.11 2.37
N SER A 332 -44.76 32.14 2.60
CA SER A 332 -43.95 33.36 2.54
C SER A 332 -42.51 33.04 2.15
N THR A 333 -42.21 33.25 0.87
CA THR A 333 -40.84 33.37 0.34
C THR A 333 -40.12 34.55 0.99
N LEU A 334 -38.89 34.34 1.45
CA LEU A 334 -37.90 35.41 1.60
C LEU A 334 -36.63 35.03 0.85
N LYS A 335 -36.27 35.85 -0.15
CA LYS A 335 -34.95 35.79 -0.79
C LYS A 335 -33.91 36.34 0.18
N LYS A 336 -32.70 35.77 0.17
CA LYS A 336 -31.50 36.52 0.49
C LYS A 336 -30.38 36.11 -0.48
N GLU A 337 -30.13 36.97 -1.46
CA GLU A 337 -28.88 36.96 -2.21
C GLU A 337 -27.80 37.62 -1.34
N GLU A 338 -26.61 37.05 -1.29
CA GLU A 338 -25.39 37.80 -1.01
C GLU A 338 -24.21 37.15 -1.74
N ASN A 339 -23.20 37.96 -2.07
CA ASN A 339 -22.40 37.77 -3.28
C ASN A 339 -21.00 37.15 -3.04
N LYS A 340 -20.38 36.70 -4.13
CA LYS A 340 -19.16 35.86 -4.21
C LYS A 340 -17.88 36.54 -3.70
N ARG A 341 -16.91 35.72 -3.27
CA ARG A 341 -15.53 35.69 -3.86
C ARG A 341 -14.81 34.34 -3.58
N PRO A 342 -14.02 33.80 -4.52
CA PRO A 342 -13.32 32.52 -4.38
C PRO A 342 -11.97 32.64 -3.66
N ARG A 343 -11.47 31.53 -3.10
CA ARG A 343 -10.10 31.40 -2.56
C ARG A 343 -9.13 30.92 -3.66
N PRO A 344 -7.90 31.44 -3.73
CA PRO A 344 -6.88 30.99 -4.69
C PRO A 344 -6.20 29.67 -4.26
N PRO A 345 -5.57 28.92 -5.18
CA PRO A 345 -4.80 27.73 -4.87
C PRO A 345 -3.42 28.06 -4.28
N LEU A 346 -2.94 27.21 -3.36
CA LEU A 346 -1.59 27.26 -2.81
C LEU A 346 -0.58 26.63 -3.78
N ASN A 347 0.02 27.44 -4.64
CA ASN A 347 1.23 27.06 -5.37
C ASN A 347 2.46 27.55 -4.59
N GLY A 348 3.27 26.61 -4.07
CA GLY A 348 4.58 26.92 -3.50
C GLY A 348 5.65 26.98 -4.59
N VAL A 349 6.02 28.19 -5.01
CA VAL A 349 7.23 28.43 -5.81
C VAL A 349 8.38 28.71 -4.84
N PHE A 350 9.48 27.98 -4.97
CA PHE A 350 10.75 28.35 -4.33
C PHE A 350 11.50 29.36 -5.21
N ASP A 351 11.84 30.51 -4.65
CA ASP A 351 12.64 31.52 -5.33
C ASP A 351 14.08 31.05 -5.54
N ARG A 352 14.61 31.35 -6.73
CA ARG A 352 16.06 31.37 -6.97
C ARG A 352 16.60 32.73 -6.54
N GLN A 353 17.53 32.76 -5.59
CA GLN A 353 18.44 33.91 -5.50
C GLN A 353 19.63 33.68 -6.43
N VAL A 354 19.85 34.66 -7.31
CA VAL A 354 21.05 34.84 -8.12
C VAL A 354 21.80 36.01 -7.54
N GLU A 355 23.00 35.80 -7.01
CA GLU A 355 23.96 36.90 -6.83
C GLU A 355 24.79 37.05 -8.10
N GLN A 356 24.86 38.28 -8.61
CA GLN A 356 25.77 38.66 -9.68
C GLN A 356 27.12 39.08 -9.09
N GLY A 357 28.20 38.74 -9.79
CA GLY A 357 29.55 38.99 -9.29
C GLY A 357 30.11 40.39 -9.59
N ASN A 358 31.22 40.66 -8.91
CA ASN A 358 32.31 41.59 -9.23
C ASN A 358 33.56 40.93 -8.61
N GLY A 359 34.78 41.02 -9.12
CA GLY A 359 35.31 41.63 -10.32
C GLY A 359 36.83 41.36 -10.33
N SER A 360 37.45 41.25 -11.50
CA SER A 360 38.88 40.92 -11.66
C SER A 360 39.82 41.83 -10.85
N LEU A 361 40.89 41.27 -10.26
CA LEU A 361 42.24 41.88 -10.22
C LEU A 361 43.32 40.92 -9.65
N ALA A 362 44.43 40.82 -10.39
CA ALA A 362 45.76 40.29 -10.02
C ALA A 362 46.80 41.16 -10.78
N PRO A 363 48.14 41.00 -10.64
CA PRO A 363 48.96 40.22 -9.68
C PRO A 363 49.63 41.24 -8.70
N PRO A 364 50.94 41.27 -8.31
CA PRO A 364 52.11 40.35 -8.38
C PRO A 364 52.38 39.64 -7.02
N SER A 365 53.43 38.85 -6.79
CA SER A 365 54.64 38.51 -7.58
C SER A 365 54.94 37.01 -7.53
#